data_AF-A0AAV5N5D9-F1
#
_entry.id   AF-A0AAV5N5D9-F1
#
_cell.length_a   1.000
_cell.length_b   1.000
_cell.length_c   1.000
_cell.angle_alpha   90.00
_cell.angle_beta   90.00
_cell.angle_gamma   90.00
#
_symmetry.space_group_name_H-M   'P 1'
#
loop_
_entity.id
_entity.type
_entity.pdbx_description
1 polymer ?
#
loop_
_entity_poly.entity_id
_entity_poly.type
_entity_poly.pdbx_seq_one_letter_code
_entity_poly.pdbx_strand_id
1 'polypeptide(L)'
;MLPEANLLSSELADVIRKLDLSHLSAEDVLQLADSSEECCAGLCHGLSFLGNALVSFADKNVLEFSAQSLCQLGHGLSASAMLIPALLQLQKSAELQMSKADCEEG
;
A
#
# COMPACT_ATOMS: atom_id res chain seq x y z
N MET A 1 13.25 1.38 14.65
CA MET A 1 13.12 2.46 13.65
C MET A 1 13.60 1.88 12.33
N LEU A 2 12.68 1.45 11.45
CA LEU A 2 13.06 1.11 10.09
C LEU A 2 13.55 2.41 9.42
N PRO A 3 14.68 2.39 8.71
CA PRO A 3 15.17 3.59 8.07
C PRO A 3 14.12 4.06 7.06
N GLU A 4 13.87 5.37 7.01
CA GLU A 4 13.14 6.07 5.94
C GLU A 4 13.88 5.95 4.57
N ALA A 5 14.62 4.87 4.38
CA ALA A 5 15.38 4.56 3.19
C ALA A 5 14.37 4.23 2.10
N ASN A 6 14.05 5.26 1.32
CA ASN A 6 13.36 5.16 0.04
C ASN A 6 12.00 4.48 0.18
N LEU A 7 10.99 5.23 0.63
CA LEU A 7 9.64 4.99 0.14
C LEU A 7 9.75 5.05 -1.39
N LEU A 8 9.83 3.85 -2.00
CA LEU A 8 10.00 3.64 -3.43
C LEU A 8 9.09 4.61 -4.15
N SER A 9 9.66 5.56 -4.91
CA SER A 9 8.87 6.50 -5.70
C SER A 9 8.04 5.67 -6.68
N SER A 10 6.77 5.46 -6.33
CA SER A 10 5.80 4.80 -7.18
C SER A 10 5.20 5.89 -8.06
N GLU A 11 5.29 5.72 -9.38
CA GLU A 11 4.63 6.64 -10.33
C GLU A 11 3.13 6.78 -10.00
N LEU A 12 2.52 5.72 -9.47
CA LEU A 12 1.14 5.73 -9.00
C LEU A 12 0.95 6.62 -7.76
N ALA A 13 1.85 6.56 -6.78
CA ALA A 13 1.80 7.45 -5.62
C ALA A 13 1.94 8.93 -6.03
N ASP A 14 2.78 9.21 -7.04
CA ASP A 14 2.93 10.56 -7.60
C ASP A 14 1.68 11.07 -8.31
N VAL A 15 0.93 10.19 -8.98
CA VAL A 15 -0.36 10.52 -9.58
C VAL A 15 -1.41 10.73 -8.49
N ILE A 16 -1.49 9.84 -7.50
CA ILE A 16 -2.44 9.94 -6.38
C ILE A 16 -2.26 11.22 -5.58
N ARG A 17 -1.01 11.64 -5.35
CA ARG A 17 -0.70 12.90 -4.66
C ARG A 17 -1.30 14.14 -5.34
N LYS A 18 -1.61 14.05 -6.64
CA LYS A 18 -2.20 15.14 -7.43
C LYS A 18 -3.73 15.08 -7.51
N LEU A 19 -4.35 14.04 -6.95
CA LEU A 19 -5.81 13.93 -6.92
C LEU A 19 -6.39 15.04 -6.05
N ASP A 20 -7.44 15.67 -6.55
CA ASP A 20 -8.23 16.63 -5.79
C ASP A 20 -9.32 15.90 -5.00
N LEU A 21 -9.22 15.97 -3.68
CA LEU A 21 -10.16 15.37 -2.75
C LEU A 21 -11.17 16.38 -2.17
N SER A 22 -11.10 17.66 -2.58
CA SER A 22 -11.96 18.73 -2.03
C SER A 22 -13.45 18.53 -2.31
N HIS A 23 -13.80 17.69 -3.28
CA HIS A 23 -15.18 17.37 -3.63
C HIS A 23 -15.77 16.18 -2.85
N LEU A 24 -14.97 15.49 -2.04
CA LEU A 24 -15.43 14.37 -1.23
C LEU A 24 -16.11 14.88 0.05
N SER A 25 -17.15 14.18 0.49
CA SER A 25 -17.76 14.45 1.79
C SER A 25 -16.84 14.03 2.93
N ALA A 26 -17.07 14.54 4.15
CA ALA A 26 -16.30 14.13 5.33
C ALA A 26 -16.37 12.61 5.58
N GLU A 27 -17.53 12.00 5.33
CA GLU A 27 -17.72 10.54 5.42
C GLU A 27 -16.88 9.80 4.37
N ASP A 28 -16.88 10.26 3.12
CA ASP A 28 -16.08 9.67 2.05
C ASP A 28 -14.58 9.79 2.34
N VAL A 29 -14.12 10.94 2.87
CA VAL A 29 -12.71 11.16 3.22
C VAL A 29 -12.28 10.25 4.36
N LEU A 30 -13.12 10.09 5.39
CA LEU A 30 -12.85 9.16 6.50
C LEU A 30 -12.78 7.72 5.99
N GLN A 31 -13.77 7.28 5.22
CA GLN A 31 -13.79 5.95 4.63
C GLN A 31 -12.56 5.70 3.74
N LEU A 32 -12.11 6.72 3.00
CA LEU A 32 -10.92 6.66 2.17
C LEU A 32 -9.65 6.46 3.00
N ALA A 33 -9.51 7.15 4.12
CA ALA A 33 -8.38 6.99 5.04
C ALA A 33 -8.35 5.56 5.61
N ASP A 34 -9.46 5.12 6.20
CA ASP A 34 -9.59 3.81 6.86
C ASP A 34 -9.36 2.67 5.87
N SER A 35 -10.01 2.74 4.69
CA SER A 35 -9.87 1.70 3.66
C SER A 35 -8.45 1.64 3.10
N SER A 36 -7.76 2.79 3.01
CA SER A 36 -6.37 2.85 2.53
C SER A 36 -5.41 2.21 3.54
N GLU A 37 -5.60 2.50 4.82
CA GLU A 37 -4.84 1.89 5.92
C GLU A 37 -5.04 0.37 5.95
N GLU A 38 -6.30 -0.08 5.93
CA GLU A 38 -6.65 -1.51 5.97
C GLU A 38 -6.07 -2.27 4.77
N CYS A 39 -6.21 -1.71 3.56
CA CYS A 39 -5.62 -2.29 2.36
C CYS A 39 -4.09 -2.38 2.46
N CYS A 40 -3.43 -1.33 2.96
CA CYS A 40 -1.99 -1.31 3.12
C CYS A 40 -1.53 -2.38 4.13
N ALA A 41 -2.20 -2.47 5.28
CA ALA A 41 -1.94 -3.51 6.28
C ALA A 41 -2.13 -4.92 5.69
N GLY A 42 -3.22 -5.14 4.94
CA GLY A 42 -3.51 -6.40 4.26
C GLY A 42 -2.42 -6.82 3.29
N LEU A 43 -1.92 -5.89 2.45
CA LEU A 43 -0.82 -6.15 1.53
C LEU A 43 0.49 -6.48 2.28
N CYS A 44 0.83 -5.73 3.32
CA CYS A 44 2.01 -5.99 4.15
C CYS A 44 1.95 -7.36 4.84
N HIS A 45 0.78 -7.74 5.36
CA HIS A 45 0.55 -9.07 5.93
C HIS A 45 0.68 -10.17 4.87
N GLY A 46 0.10 -9.97 3.69
CA GLY A 46 0.23 -10.90 2.56
C GLY A 46 1.68 -11.12 2.13
N LEU A 47 2.46 -10.04 2.02
CA LEU A 47 3.89 -10.10 1.71
C LEU A 47 4.68 -10.82 2.81
N SER A 48 4.35 -10.58 4.08
CA SER A 48 4.98 -11.27 5.22
C SER A 48 4.68 -12.77 5.20
N PHE A 49 3.43 -13.15 4.96
CA PHE A 49 3.03 -14.54 4.79
C PHE A 49 3.77 -15.20 3.64
N LEU A 50 3.86 -14.53 2.49
CA LEU A 50 4.56 -15.03 1.31
C LEU A 50 6.05 -15.25 1.59
N GLY A 51 6.71 -14.32 2.28
CA GLY A 51 8.09 -14.47 2.72
C GLY A 51 8.28 -15.69 3.63
N ASN A 52 7.40 -15.88 4.61
CA ASN A 52 7.41 -17.04 5.50
C ASN A 52 7.16 -18.37 4.75
N ALA A 53 6.31 -18.34 3.72
CA ALA A 53 6.04 -19.50 2.88
C ALA A 53 7.29 -19.89 2.07
N LEU A 54 8.02 -18.93 1.51
CA LEU A 54 9.27 -19.18 0.79
C LEU A 54 10.35 -19.76 1.70
N VAL A 55 10.48 -19.26 2.93
CA VAL A 55 11.39 -19.85 3.95
C VAL A 55 10.97 -21.29 4.26
N SER A 56 9.67 -21.53 4.51
CA SER A 56 9.15 -22.87 4.78
C SER A 56 9.35 -23.84 3.61
N PHE A 57 9.32 -23.36 2.37
CA PHE A 57 9.63 -24.17 1.18
C PHE A 57 11.11 -24.56 1.14
N ALA A 58 12.01 -23.61 1.42
CA ALA A 58 13.44 -23.90 1.52
C ALA A 58 13.74 -24.93 2.63
N ASP A 59 13.13 -24.78 3.82
CA ASP A 59 13.27 -25.74 4.93
C ASP A 59 12.79 -27.15 4.57
N LYS A 60 11.83 -27.26 3.64
CA LYS A 60 11.29 -28.52 3.13
C LYS A 60 11.97 -29.01 1.85
N ASN A 61 13.10 -28.41 1.44
CA ASN A 61 13.83 -28.72 0.20
C ASN A 61 12.99 -28.56 -1.08
N VAL A 62 11.97 -27.71 -1.07
CA VAL A 62 11.26 -27.29 -2.27
C VAL A 62 12.04 -26.15 -2.92
N LEU A 63 12.93 -26.51 -3.85
CA LEU A 63 13.86 -25.58 -4.50
C LEU A 63 13.48 -25.27 -5.96
N GLU A 64 12.57 -26.05 -6.55
CA GLU A 64 12.14 -25.87 -7.92
C GLU A 64 10.75 -25.23 -7.97
N PHE A 65 10.69 -24.03 -8.55
CA PHE A 65 9.45 -23.37 -8.91
C PHE A 65 9.29 -23.38 -10.43
N SER A 66 8.06 -23.56 -10.90
CA SER A 66 7.79 -23.39 -12.33
C SER A 66 8.04 -21.94 -12.75
N ALA A 67 8.45 -21.74 -14.01
CA ALA A 67 8.62 -20.40 -14.56
C ALA A 67 7.34 -19.56 -14.46
N GLN A 68 6.17 -20.21 -14.60
CA GLN A 68 4.87 -19.56 -14.43
C GLN A 68 4.66 -19.06 -13.00
N SER A 69 4.95 -19.89 -11.99
CA SER A 69 4.82 -19.53 -10.58
C SER A 69 5.74 -18.37 -10.21
N LEU A 70 6.98 -18.36 -10.70
CA LEU A 70 7.92 -17.25 -10.48
C LEU A 70 7.47 -15.97 -11.17
N CYS A 71 6.93 -16.05 -12.39
CA CYS A 71 6.38 -14.91 -13.10
C CYS A 71 5.18 -14.30 -12.35
N GLN A 72 4.25 -15.13 -11.88
CA GLN A 72 3.10 -14.70 -11.08
C GLN A 72 3.52 -14.05 -9.76
N LEU A 73 4.50 -14.65 -9.07
CA LEU A 73 5.09 -14.08 -7.87
C LEU A 73 5.69 -12.69 -8.15
N GLY A 74 6.48 -12.56 -9.20
CA GLY A 74 7.06 -11.29 -9.64
C GLY A 74 6.00 -10.22 -9.91
N HIS A 75 4.94 -10.55 -10.64
CA HIS A 75 3.83 -9.62 -10.88
C HIS A 75 3.14 -9.18 -9.59
N GLY A 76 2.88 -10.10 -8.67
CA GLY A 76 2.26 -9.78 -7.37
C GLY A 76 3.13 -8.86 -6.51
N LEU A 77 4.44 -9.14 -6.46
CA LEU A 77 5.41 -8.28 -5.76
C LEU A 77 5.50 -6.89 -6.38
N SER A 78 5.58 -6.79 -7.71
CA SER A 78 5.61 -5.51 -8.43
C SER A 78 4.33 -4.69 -8.20
N ALA A 79 3.17 -5.33 -8.26
CA ALA A 79 1.90 -4.67 -7.97
C ALA A 79 1.85 -4.14 -6.53
N SER A 80 2.24 -4.97 -5.57
CA SER A 80 2.27 -4.59 -4.14
C SER A 80 3.25 -3.43 -3.89
N ALA A 81 4.41 -3.45 -4.53
CA ALA A 81 5.41 -2.39 -4.44
C ALA A 81 4.91 -1.04 -4.99
N MET A 82 4.02 -1.06 -5.99
CA MET A 82 3.37 0.16 -6.50
C MET A 82 2.20 0.62 -5.63
N LEU A 83 1.39 -0.33 -5.15
CA LEU A 83 0.14 -0.07 -4.41
C LEU A 83 0.39 0.39 -2.98
N ILE A 84 1.36 -0.16 -2.27
CA ILE A 84 1.61 0.20 -0.86
C ILE A 84 1.94 1.70 -0.73
N PRO A 85 2.90 2.28 -1.48
CA PRO A 85 3.17 3.72 -1.41
C PRO A 85 1.98 4.57 -1.87
N ALA A 86 1.21 4.07 -2.84
CA ALA A 86 0.02 4.73 -3.36
C ALA A 86 -1.10 4.83 -2.29
N LEU A 87 -1.35 3.74 -1.56
CA LEU A 87 -2.31 3.70 -0.45
C LEU A 87 -1.87 4.58 0.71
N LEU A 88 -0.59 4.55 1.09
CA LEU A 88 -0.05 5.44 2.13
C LEU A 88 -0.19 6.91 1.75
N GLN A 89 0.05 7.25 0.48
CA GLN A 89 -0.15 8.62 -0.01
C GLN A 89 -1.62 9.02 -0.03
N LEU A 90 -2.53 8.09 -0.37
CA LEU A 90 -3.97 8.33 -0.38
C LEU A 90 -4.49 8.58 1.05
N GLN A 91 -4.09 7.74 2.01
CA GLN A 91 -4.39 7.91 3.43
C GLN A 91 -3.92 9.29 3.93
N LYS A 92 -2.65 9.64 3.68
CA LYS A 92 -2.10 10.95 4.07
C LYS A 92 -2.88 12.11 3.45
N SER A 93 -3.26 11.99 2.18
CA SER A 93 -4.06 13.03 1.51
C SER A 93 -5.45 13.16 2.15
N ALA A 94 -6.08 12.07 2.55
CA ALA A 94 -7.37 12.09 3.24
C ALA A 94 -7.27 12.73 4.64
N GLU A 95 -6.31 12.33 5.47
CA GLU A 95 -6.06 12.90 6.80
C GLU A 95 -5.81 14.42 6.76
N LEU A 96 -5.08 14.89 5.74
CA LEU A 96 -4.85 16.32 5.52
C LEU A 96 -6.12 17.09 5.16
N GLN A 97 -7.06 16.47 4.45
CA GLN A 97 -8.33 17.12 4.12
C GLN A 97 -9.25 17.20 5.34
N MET A 98 -9.30 16.16 6.17
CA MET A 98 -10.04 16.19 7.43
C MET A 98 -9.53 17.32 8.32
N SER A 99 -8.21 17.46 8.44
CA SER A 99 -7.58 18.53 9.23
C SER A 99 -7.90 19.94 8.71
N LYS A 100 -8.20 20.10 7.42
CA LYS A 100 -8.61 21.38 6.84
C LYS A 100 -10.09 21.68 7.09
N ALA A 101 -10.95 20.67 6.98
CA ALA A 101 -12.38 20.82 7.27
C ALA A 101 -12.60 21.30 8.72
N ASP A 102 -11.84 20.75 9.67
CA ASP A 102 -11.91 21.15 11.09
C ASP A 102 -11.48 22.62 11.33
N CYS A 103 -10.66 23.20 10.44
CA CYS A 103 -10.22 24.60 10.53
C CYS A 103 -11.18 25.61 9.90
N GLU A 104 -12.09 25.18 9.01
CA GLU A 104 -13.05 26.06 8.33
C GLU A 104 -14.37 26.22 9.10
N GLU A 105 -14.61 25.39 10.12
CA GLU A 105 -15.80 25.45 10.99
C GLU A 105 -15.61 26.22 12.32
N GLY A 106 -14.44 26.82 12.55
CA GLY A 106 -14.10 27.61 13.76
C GLY A 106 -14.08 29.12 13.54
#